data_AF-A0A849QPQ6-F1
#
_entry.id   AF-A0A849QPQ6-F1
#
_cell.length_a   1.000
_cell.length_b   1.000
_cell.length_c   1.000
_cell.angle_alpha   90.00
_cell.angle_beta   90.00
_cell.angle_gamma   90.00
#
_symmetry.space_group_name_H-M   'P 1'
#
loop_
_entity.id
_entity.type
_entity.pdbx_description
1 polymer ?
#
loop_
_entity_poly.entity_id
_entity_poly.type
_entity_poly.pdbx_seq_one_letter_code
_entity_poly.pdbx_strand_id
1 'polypeptide(L)'
;MVDKIKIIVYGSPSIDEIETTDIENMNSIFRERIGRLVRKTKSHSKKKLKLVNAVELFQLYWNFMDRLPKRGTPVMIENLTDHQWS
;
A
#
# COMPACT_ATOMS: atom_id res chain seq x y z
N MET A 1 8.48 -20.84 -21.84
CA MET A 1 8.64 -19.57 -21.10
C MET A 1 7.31 -18.86 -21.14
N VAL A 2 6.77 -18.43 -20.00
CA VAL A 2 5.53 -17.63 -19.98
C VAL A 2 5.98 -16.17 -20.02
N ASP A 3 5.67 -15.48 -21.11
CA ASP A 3 5.96 -14.05 -21.21
C ASP A 3 5.02 -13.24 -20.32
N LYS A 4 5.57 -12.23 -19.64
CA LYS A 4 4.77 -11.28 -18.83
C LYS A 4 4.43 -10.06 -19.70
N ILE A 5 3.15 -9.87 -19.99
CA ILE A 5 2.66 -8.65 -20.65
C ILE A 5 2.41 -7.59 -19.57
N LYS A 6 3.14 -6.48 -19.61
CA LYS A 6 2.99 -5.35 -18.67
C LYS A 6 2.05 -4.32 -19.28
N ILE A 7 0.98 -3.96 -18.57
CA ILE A 7 -0.03 -2.99 -19.02
C ILE A 7 -0.27 -1.98 -17.89
N ILE A 8 -0.32 -0.70 -18.24
CA ILE A 8 -0.70 0.37 -17.31
C ILE A 8 -2.23 0.46 -17.29
N VAL A 9 -2.84 0.16 -16.14
CA VAL A 9 -4.29 0.31 -15.92
C VAL A 9 -4.60 1.64 -15.22
N TYR A 10 -3.76 2.04 -14.26
CA TYR A 10 -3.91 3.26 -13.48
C TYR A 10 -2.55 3.94 -13.26
N GLY A 11 -2.56 5.27 -13.16
CA GLY A 11 -1.35 6.08 -12.93
C GLY A 11 -0.48 6.22 -14.18
N SER A 12 0.76 6.65 -13.96
CA SER A 12 1.78 6.82 -15.01
C SER A 12 3.13 6.19 -14.62
N PRO A 13 3.16 4.90 -14.19
CA PRO A 13 4.43 4.24 -13.89
C PRO A 13 5.21 3.95 -15.17
N SER A 14 6.53 3.89 -15.05
CA SER A 14 7.34 3.38 -16.15
C SER A 14 7.18 1.86 -16.30
N ILE A 15 7.28 1.33 -17.52
CA ILE A 15 7.02 -0.10 -17.79
C ILE A 15 8.01 -1.01 -17.04
N ASP A 16 9.24 -0.56 -16.85
CA ASP A 16 10.30 -1.25 -16.09
C ASP A 16 10.02 -1.29 -14.58
N GLU A 17 9.22 -0.36 -14.05
CA GLU A 17 8.81 -0.33 -12.64
C GLU A 17 7.65 -1.28 -12.33
N ILE A 18 6.93 -1.75 -13.36
CA ILE A 18 5.82 -2.69 -13.17
C ILE A 18 6.38 -4.09 -12.92
N GLU A 19 6.44 -4.53 -11.67
CA GLU A 19 6.88 -5.89 -11.33
C GLU A 19 5.91 -6.62 -10.41
N THR A 20 5.73 -7.93 -10.65
CA THR A 20 4.79 -8.75 -9.87
C THR A 20 5.25 -8.94 -8.42
N THR A 21 6.56 -8.94 -8.18
CA THR A 21 7.14 -9.11 -6.85
C THR A 21 6.80 -7.96 -5.90
N ASP A 22 6.67 -6.73 -6.41
CA ASP A 22 6.30 -5.58 -5.59
C ASP A 22 4.86 -5.68 -5.11
N ILE A 23 3.96 -6.14 -5.99
CA ILE A 23 2.56 -6.40 -5.66
C ILE A 23 2.44 -7.54 -4.64
N GLU A 24 3.19 -8.62 -4.81
CA GLU A 24 3.21 -9.75 -3.88
C GLU A 24 3.75 -9.34 -2.50
N ASN A 25 4.83 -8.57 -2.45
CA ASN A 25 5.41 -8.03 -1.23
C ASN A 25 4.40 -7.12 -0.51
N MET A 26 3.78 -6.18 -1.24
CA MET A 26 2.77 -5.29 -0.70
C MET A 26 1.57 -6.06 -0.14
N ASN A 27 1.09 -7.09 -0.86
CA ASN A 27 0.01 -7.97 -0.38
C ASN A 27 0.37 -8.68 0.94
N SER A 28 1.64 -9.07 1.12
CA SER A 28 2.13 -9.65 2.37
C SER A 28 2.09 -8.64 3.52
N ILE A 29 2.64 -7.43 3.29
CA ILE A 29 2.63 -6.33 4.26
C ILE A 29 1.20 -5.97 4.68
N PHE A 30 0.29 -5.85 3.70
CA PHE A 30 -1.13 -5.60 3.93
C PHE A 30 -1.75 -6.64 4.84
N ARG A 31 -1.58 -7.93 4.54
CA ARG A 31 -2.15 -9.02 5.35
C ARG A 31 -1.61 -9.00 6.77
N GLU A 32 -0.33 -8.74 6.96
CA GLU A 32 0.27 -8.71 8.28
C GLU A 32 -0.21 -7.50 9.10
N ARG A 33 -0.16 -6.29 8.52
CA ARG A 33 -0.50 -5.04 9.23
C ARG A 33 -2.00 -4.88 9.44
N ILE A 34 -2.83 -5.17 8.44
CA ILE A 34 -4.29 -5.20 8.62
C ILE A 34 -4.68 -6.35 9.56
N GLY A 35 -4.03 -7.51 9.47
CA GLY A 35 -4.29 -8.62 10.40
C GLY A 35 -4.00 -8.28 11.87
N ARG A 36 -2.97 -7.46 12.14
CA ARG A 36 -2.69 -6.90 13.47
C ARG A 36 -3.79 -5.92 13.93
N LEU A 37 -4.31 -5.09 13.03
CA LEU A 37 -5.48 -4.23 13.29
C LEU A 37 -6.72 -5.08 13.63
N VAL A 38 -7.02 -6.11 12.85
CA VAL A 38 -8.16 -7.03 13.07
C VAL A 38 -8.06 -7.74 14.43
N ARG A 39 -6.86 -8.17 14.85
CA ARG A 39 -6.66 -8.80 16.16
C ARG A 39 -6.91 -7.84 17.34
N LYS A 40 -6.61 -6.54 17.18
CA LYS A 40 -6.95 -5.49 18.15
C LYS A 40 -8.45 -5.17 18.15
N THR A 41 -9.14 -5.38 17.03
CA THR A 41 -10.58 -5.09 16.85
C THR A 41 -11.45 -6.33 16.79
N LYS A 42 -11.11 -7.44 17.48
CA LYS A 42 -11.86 -8.72 17.42
C LYS A 42 -13.38 -8.61 17.69
N SER A 43 -13.87 -7.48 18.18
CA SER A 43 -15.30 -7.18 18.35
C SER A 43 -15.96 -6.43 17.17
N HIS A 44 -15.25 -6.15 16.07
CA HIS A 44 -15.82 -5.39 14.95
C HIS A 44 -16.54 -6.30 13.95
N SER A 45 -17.81 -5.99 13.71
CA SER A 45 -18.69 -6.62 12.73
C SER A 45 -18.00 -6.76 11.37
N LYS A 46 -18.08 -7.96 10.75
CA LYS A 46 -17.52 -8.30 9.42
C LYS A 46 -18.27 -7.57 8.28
N LYS A 47 -18.42 -6.25 8.36
CA LYS A 47 -19.09 -5.44 7.33
C LYS A 47 -18.06 -5.01 6.30
N LYS A 48 -18.41 -5.13 5.00
CA LYS A 48 -17.59 -4.68 3.87
C LYS A 48 -17.05 -3.26 4.08
N LEU A 49 -17.90 -2.34 4.52
CA LEU A 49 -17.51 -0.94 4.77
C LEU A 49 -16.38 -0.80 5.81
N LYS A 50 -16.37 -1.63 6.86
CA LYS A 50 -15.30 -1.58 7.87
C LYS A 50 -13.97 -2.07 7.31
N LEU A 51 -13.99 -3.06 6.41
CA LEU A 51 -12.78 -3.51 5.71
C LEU A 51 -12.26 -2.43 4.76
N VAL A 52 -13.14 -1.77 4.00
CA VAL A 52 -12.77 -0.65 3.11
C VAL A 52 -12.10 0.47 3.90
N ASN A 53 -12.73 0.94 4.97
CA ASN A 53 -12.16 2.01 5.80
C ASN A 53 -10.81 1.61 6.43
N ALA A 54 -10.63 0.33 6.80
CA ALA A 54 -9.35 -0.15 7.35
C ALA A 54 -8.24 -0.15 6.28
N VAL A 55 -8.57 -0.51 5.04
CA VAL A 55 -7.65 -0.45 3.89
C VAL A 55 -7.28 0.99 3.57
N GLU A 56 -8.26 1.90 3.53
CA GLU A 56 -8.04 3.33 3.26
C GLU A 56 -7.14 3.97 4.33
N LEU A 57 -7.43 3.72 5.61
CA LEU A 57 -6.62 4.21 6.72
C LEU A 57 -5.19 3.66 6.66
N PHE A 58 -5.04 2.37 6.32
CA PHE A 58 -3.73 1.78 6.14
C PHE A 58 -2.96 2.44 4.99
N GLN A 59 -3.59 2.65 3.84
CA GLN A 59 -2.93 3.31 2.69
C GLN A 59 -2.56 4.74 3.00
N LEU A 60 -3.41 5.49 3.70
CA LEU A 60 -3.06 6.84 4.17
C LEU A 60 -1.79 6.79 5.03
N TYR A 61 -1.78 5.94 6.06
CA TYR A 61 -0.62 5.78 6.94
C TYR A 61 0.64 5.35 6.16
N TRP A 62 0.54 4.32 5.32
CA TRP A 62 1.66 3.80 4.55
C TRP A 62 2.24 4.85 3.60
N ASN A 63 1.38 5.58 2.90
CA ASN A 63 1.79 6.53 1.89
C ASN A 63 2.34 7.83 2.50
N PHE A 64 1.75 8.35 3.57
CA PHE A 64 2.07 9.67 4.13
C PHE A 64 2.97 9.65 5.37
N MET A 65 2.98 8.54 6.12
CA MET A 65 3.63 8.47 7.43
C MET A 65 4.74 7.42 7.50
N ASP A 66 4.63 6.27 6.81
CA ASP A 66 5.64 5.22 6.87
C ASP A 66 6.80 5.50 5.90
N ARG A 67 8.03 5.61 6.42
CA ARG A 67 9.21 5.93 5.59
C ARG A 67 9.80 4.66 5.00
N LEU A 68 9.97 4.67 3.69
CA LEU A 68 10.78 3.69 2.99
C LEU A 68 12.27 3.97 3.27
N PRO A 69 13.07 2.93 3.57
CA PRO A 69 14.49 3.10 3.86
C PRO A 69 15.20 3.90 2.76
N LYS A 70 15.86 4.99 3.16
CA LYS A 70 16.64 5.88 2.28
C LYS A 70 15.84 6.61 1.17
N ARG A 71 14.50 6.59 1.21
CA ARG A 71 13.67 7.16 0.12
C ARG A 71 12.57 8.13 0.58
N GLY A 72 12.34 8.31 1.88
CA GLY A 72 11.21 9.13 2.36
C GLY A 72 9.91 8.35 2.34
N THR A 73 8.76 9.01 2.43
CA THR A 73 7.46 8.34 2.30
C THR A 73 7.07 8.22 0.81
N PRO A 74 6.20 7.27 0.43
CA PRO A 74 5.76 7.13 -0.97
C PRO A 74 5.30 8.44 -1.61
N VAL A 75 4.53 9.27 -0.90
CA VAL A 75 4.06 10.55 -1.45
C VAL A 75 5.17 11.58 -1.65
N MET A 76 6.26 11.51 -0.87
CA MET A 76 7.43 12.36 -1.08
C MET A 76 8.22 11.93 -2.31
N ILE A 77 8.32 10.61 -2.56
CA ILE A 77 8.99 10.06 -3.76
C ILE A 77 8.26 10.51 -5.02
N GLU A 78 6.93 10.51 -4.97
CA GLU A 78 6.05 10.99 -6.05
C GLU A 78 5.96 12.53 -6.11
N ASN A 79 6.71 13.25 -5.27
CA ASN A 79 6.72 14.72 -5.19
C ASN A 79 5.32 15.35 -4.94
N LEU A 80 4.42 14.63 -4.26
CA LEU A 80 3.09 15.14 -3.90
C LEU A 80 3.09 15.98 -2.63
N THR A 81 4.14 15.84 -1.80
CA THR A 81 4.38 16.62 -0.58
C THR A 81 5.88 16.66 -0.29
N ASP A 82 6.32 17.66 0.46
CA ASP A 82 7.71 17.91 0.84
C ASP A 82 8.05 17.41 2.26
N HIS A 83 7.06 16.97 3.03
CA HIS A 83 7.23 16.55 4.41
C HIS A 83 6.49 15.23 4.73
N GLN A 84 6.97 14.58 5.80
CA GLN A 84 6.33 13.42 6.42
C GLN A 84 5.24 13.87 7.39
N TRP A 85 4.12 13.15 7.42
CA TRP A 85 2.98 13.44 8.30
C TRP A 85 3.07 12.61 9.60
N SER A 86 2.41 13.08 10.68
CA SER A 86 2.45 12.45 12.01
C SER A 86 1.08 12.39 12.69
#